data_AF-A0A3P1CVU7-F1
#
_entry.id   AF-A0A3P1CVU7-F1
#
_cell.length_a   1.000
_cell.length_b   1.000
_cell.length_c   1.000
_cell.angle_alpha   90.00
_cell.angle_beta   90.00
_cell.angle_gamma   90.00
#
_symmetry.space_group_name_H-M   'P 1'
#
loop_
_entity.id
_entity.type
_entity.pdbx_description
1 polymer ?
#
loop_
_entity_poly.entity_id
_entity_poly.type
_entity_poly.pdbx_seq_one_letter_code
_entity_poly.pdbx_strand_id
1 'polypeptide(L)'
;MKIISLILLLVSAFLGVKHGWDAFQPGNAEQAKMMATLGISQAVLPYFGVASLAAGLLLLFPQTFFAANLLNAFSIVLIMALALRAGDYRMALLEIPFLAIPLVLIALKYPFKF
;
A
#
# COMPACT_ATOMS: atom_id res chain seq x y z
N MET A 1 -10.02 -21.60 5.39
CA MET A 1 -9.10 -20.53 5.87
C MET A 1 -7.76 -20.51 5.13
N LYS A 2 -7.06 -21.64 4.95
CA LYS A 2 -5.75 -21.67 4.27
C LYS A 2 -5.73 -21.10 2.84
N ILE A 3 -6.73 -21.48 2.03
CA ILE A 3 -6.82 -21.07 0.61
C ILE A 3 -7.16 -19.58 0.48
N ILE A 4 -8.17 -19.10 1.21
CA ILE A 4 -8.59 -17.67 1.21
C ILE A 4 -7.41 -16.78 1.56
N SER A 5 -6.64 -17.21 2.55
CA SER A 5 -5.62 -16.39 3.15
C SER A 5 -4.30 -16.47 2.33
N LEU A 6 -4.11 -17.52 1.53
CA LEU A 6 -3.11 -17.59 0.45
C LEU A 6 -3.51 -16.70 -0.75
N ILE A 7 -4.79 -16.70 -1.14
CA ILE A 7 -5.31 -15.82 -2.19
C ILE A 7 -5.12 -14.35 -1.78
N LEU A 8 -5.47 -14.00 -0.54
CA LEU A 8 -5.25 -12.65 0.00
C LEU A 8 -3.78 -12.25 -0.02
N LEU A 9 -2.86 -13.15 0.33
CA LEU A 9 -1.41 -12.91 0.23
C LEU A 9 -1.00 -12.62 -1.22
N LEU A 10 -1.37 -13.48 -2.16
CA LEU A 10 -0.99 -13.35 -3.57
C LEU A 10 -1.57 -12.08 -4.20
N VAL A 11 -2.83 -11.75 -3.89
CA VAL A 11 -3.47 -10.50 -4.33
C VAL A 11 -2.75 -9.30 -3.73
N SER A 12 -2.41 -9.33 -2.44
CA SER A 12 -1.70 -8.22 -1.78
C SER A 12 -0.29 -8.03 -2.34
N ALA A 13 0.44 -9.12 -2.58
CA ALA A 13 1.77 -9.06 -3.21
C ALA A 13 1.69 -8.54 -4.65
N PHE A 14 0.71 -9.01 -5.44
CA PHE A 14 0.47 -8.53 -6.79
C PHE A 14 0.13 -7.04 -6.81
N LEU A 15 -0.78 -6.58 -5.94
CA LEU A 15 -1.13 -5.17 -5.83
C LEU A 15 0.07 -4.33 -5.40
N GLY A 16 0.87 -4.77 -4.44
CA GLY A 16 2.09 -4.06 -4.02
C GLY A 16 3.10 -3.90 -5.16
N VAL A 17 3.35 -4.96 -5.92
CA VAL A 17 4.23 -4.92 -7.10
C VAL A 17 3.63 -4.04 -8.21
N LYS A 18 2.33 -4.14 -8.46
CA LYS A 18 1.63 -3.31 -9.45
C LYS A 18 1.70 -1.83 -9.10
N HIS A 19 1.31 -1.45 -7.88
CA HIS A 19 1.38 -0.06 -7.39
C HIS A 19 2.82 0.47 -7.41
N GLY A 20 3.79 -0.37 -7.07
CA GLY A 20 5.20 -0.04 -7.17
C GLY A 20 5.63 0.23 -8.61
N TRP A 21 5.24 -0.62 -9.55
CA TRP A 21 5.56 -0.50 -10.96
C TRP A 21 4.87 0.69 -11.64
N ASP A 22 3.60 0.93 -11.31
CA ASP A 22 2.80 2.06 -11.84
C ASP A 22 3.41 3.41 -11.43
N ALA A 23 4.09 3.48 -10.28
CA ALA A 23 4.78 4.70 -9.83
C ALA A 23 6.03 5.07 -10.67
N PHE A 24 6.56 4.14 -11.47
CA PHE A 24 7.67 4.40 -12.40
C PHE A 24 7.21 4.67 -13.83
N GLN A 25 5.93 4.47 -14.13
CA GLN A 25 5.36 4.81 -15.43
C GLN A 25 5.02 6.30 -15.49
N PRO A 26 4.95 6.91 -16.69
CA PRO A 26 4.42 8.26 -16.84
C PRO A 26 3.02 8.30 -16.23
N GLY A 27 2.87 8.98 -15.09
CA GLY A 27 1.61 8.97 -14.35
C GLY A 27 0.47 9.47 -15.21
N ASN A 28 -0.67 8.77 -15.19
CA ASN A 28 -1.89 9.26 -15.81
C ASN A 28 -2.23 10.64 -15.22
N ALA A 29 -2.78 11.55 -16.03
CA ALA A 29 -3.03 12.93 -15.64
C ALA A 29 -3.83 13.07 -14.32
N GLU A 30 -4.68 12.09 -14.02
CA GLU A 30 -5.45 11.98 -12.78
C GLU A 30 -4.57 11.72 -11.54
N GLN A 31 -3.57 10.84 -11.66
CA GLN A 31 -2.64 10.49 -10.58
C GLN A 31 -1.69 11.65 -10.28
N ALA A 32 -1.23 12.35 -11.32
CA ALA A 32 -0.46 13.58 -11.20
C ALA A 32 -1.27 14.70 -10.53
N LYS A 33 -2.54 14.85 -10.89
CA LYS A 33 -3.45 15.83 -10.29
C LYS A 33 -3.72 15.53 -8.82
N MET A 34 -3.94 14.27 -8.47
CA MET A 34 -4.13 13.83 -7.08
C MET A 34 -2.90 14.14 -6.23
N MET A 35 -1.71 13.80 -6.71
CA MET A 35 -0.44 14.08 -6.00
C MET A 35 -0.21 15.58 -5.82
N ALA A 36 -0.53 16.39 -6.84
CA ALA A 36 -0.48 17.85 -6.75
C ALA A 36 -1.47 18.40 -5.71
N THR A 37 -2.70 17.88 -5.64
CA THR A 37 -3.69 18.25 -4.62
C THR A 37 -3.20 17.92 -3.21
N LEU A 38 -2.47 16.81 -3.05
CA LEU A 38 -1.91 16.36 -1.77
C LEU A 38 -0.66 17.14 -1.34
N GLY A 39 -0.17 18.08 -2.16
CA GLY A 39 1.08 18.79 -1.91
C GLY A 39 2.32 17.89 -1.98
N ILE A 40 2.21 16.72 -2.61
CA ILE A 40 3.30 15.77 -2.79
C ILE A 40 3.99 16.11 -4.11
N SER A 41 5.28 16.45 -4.05
CA SER A 41 6.09 16.63 -5.25
C SER A 41 6.15 15.33 -6.05
N GLN A 42 6.04 15.42 -7.39
CA GLN A 42 6.21 14.29 -8.28
C GLN A 42 7.55 13.56 -8.09
N ALA A 43 8.57 14.25 -7.54
CA ALA A 43 9.85 13.65 -7.20
C ALA A 43 9.76 12.58 -6.09
N VAL A 44 8.68 12.54 -5.31
CA VAL A 44 8.49 11.58 -4.21
C VAL A 44 7.81 10.29 -4.69
N LEU A 45 7.10 10.31 -5.82
CA LEU A 45 6.41 9.13 -6.39
C LEU A 45 7.33 7.91 -6.55
N PRO A 46 8.54 8.02 -7.11
CA PRO A 46 9.44 6.88 -7.26
C PRO A 46 9.80 6.23 -5.91
N TYR A 47 9.93 7.02 -4.83
CA TYR A 47 10.23 6.49 -3.50
C TYR A 47 9.08 5.67 -2.93
N PHE A 48 7.83 6.16 -3.08
CA PHE A 48 6.64 5.36 -2.75
C PHE A 48 6.50 4.12 -3.64
N GLY A 49 6.94 4.21 -4.89
CA GLY A 49 7.03 3.10 -5.82
C GLY A 49 7.98 2.00 -5.33
N VAL A 50 9.23 2.37 -5.00
CA VAL A 50 10.22 1.45 -4.41
C VAL A 50 9.67 0.83 -3.12
N ALA A 51 9.09 1.65 -2.23
CA ALA A 51 8.55 1.17 -0.96
C ALA A 51 7.42 0.16 -1.16
N SER A 52 6.47 0.43 -2.06
CA SER A 52 5.37 -0.48 -2.40
C SER A 52 5.86 -1.78 -3.04
N LEU A 53 6.83 -1.69 -3.96
CA LEU A 53 7.42 -2.84 -4.62
C LEU A 53 8.20 -3.72 -3.62
N ALA A 54 9.01 -3.09 -2.78
CA ALA A 54 9.72 -3.76 -1.69
C ALA A 54 8.74 -4.42 -0.72
N ALA A 55 7.70 -3.71 -0.28
CA ALA A 55 6.68 -4.26 0.61
C ALA A 55 5.96 -5.47 -0.04
N GLY A 56 5.57 -5.38 -1.31
CA GLY A 56 4.94 -6.49 -2.05
C GLY A 56 5.82 -7.73 -2.15
N LEU A 57 7.12 -7.56 -2.40
CA LEU A 57 8.09 -8.67 -2.44
C LEU A 57 8.36 -9.24 -1.04
N LEU A 58 8.56 -8.38 -0.05
CA LEU A 58 8.81 -8.78 1.36
C LEU A 58 7.62 -9.50 1.97
N LEU A 59 6.39 -9.21 1.51
CA LEU A 59 5.18 -9.87 2.00
C LEU A 59 5.17 -11.38 1.69
N LEU A 60 5.90 -11.81 0.64
CA LEU A 60 6.01 -13.23 0.26
C LEU A 60 6.91 -14.05 1.19
N PHE A 61 7.79 -13.41 1.97
CA PHE A 61 8.69 -14.11 2.87
C PHE A 61 8.15 -14.09 4.32
N PRO A 62 8.12 -15.25 5.01
CA PRO A 62 7.63 -15.32 6.39
C PRO A 62 8.30 -14.30 7.31
N GLN A 63 9.63 -14.26 7.29
CA GLN A 63 10.45 -13.45 8.19
C GLN A 63 10.15 -11.95 8.09
N THR A 64 9.68 -11.49 6.92
CA THR A 64 9.43 -10.07 6.64
C THR A 64 7.95 -9.74 6.54
N PHE A 65 7.06 -10.73 6.72
CA PHE A 65 5.60 -10.56 6.61
C PHE A 65 5.06 -9.43 7.51
N PHE A 66 5.46 -9.40 8.78
CA PHE A 66 5.03 -8.35 9.70
C PHE A 66 5.56 -6.98 9.28
N ALA A 67 6.86 -6.88 8.97
CA ALA A 67 7.48 -5.63 8.54
C ALA A 67 6.88 -5.09 7.24
N ALA A 68 6.56 -5.96 6.28
CA ALA A 68 5.92 -5.60 5.01
C ALA A 68 4.50 -5.05 5.23
N ASN A 69 3.68 -5.71 6.04
CA ASN A 69 2.34 -5.23 6.36
C ASN A 69 2.37 -3.93 7.19
N LEU A 70 3.34 -3.79 8.10
CA LEU A 70 3.54 -2.57 8.86
C LEU A 70 3.92 -1.40 7.95
N LEU A 71 4.83 -1.62 7.00
CA LEU A 71 5.23 -0.61 6.01
C LEU A 71 4.05 -0.20 5.12
N ASN A 72 3.22 -1.16 4.69
CA ASN A 72 2.00 -0.87 3.95
C ASN A 72 1.01 -0.02 4.77
N ALA A 73 0.73 -0.42 6.01
CA ALA A 73 -0.18 0.33 6.89
C ALA A 73 0.33 1.76 7.13
N PHE A 74 1.63 1.93 7.39
CA PHE A 74 2.24 3.25 7.56
C PHE A 74 2.10 4.12 6.31
N SER A 75 2.33 3.54 5.13
CA SER A 75 2.24 4.25 3.85
C SER A 75 0.81 4.74 3.58
N ILE A 76 -0.19 3.90 3.86
CA ILE A 76 -1.61 4.25 3.70
C ILE A 76 -2.02 5.35 4.68
N VAL A 77 -1.63 5.23 5.96
CA VAL A 77 -1.90 6.27 6.97
C VAL A 77 -1.27 7.60 6.59
N LEU A 78 -0.04 7.59 6.06
CA LEU A 78 0.63 8.78 5.57
C LEU A 78 -0.16 9.45 4.44
N ILE A 79 -0.61 8.68 3.44
CA ILE A 79 -1.43 9.19 2.34
C ILE A 79 -2.77 9.75 2.86
N MET A 80 -3.44 9.04 3.76
CA MET A 80 -4.68 9.52 4.40
C MET A 80 -4.46 10.85 5.15
N ALA A 81 -3.37 10.98 5.91
CA ALA A 81 -3.06 12.20 6.64
C ALA A 81 -2.80 13.38 5.69
N LEU A 82 -2.12 13.14 4.57
CA LEU A 82 -1.90 14.15 3.53
C LEU A 82 -3.21 14.52 2.82
N ALA A 83 -4.10 13.56 2.57
CA ALA A 83 -5.42 13.80 1.99
C ALA A 83 -6.30 14.67 2.91
N LEU A 84 -6.34 14.35 4.20
CA LEU A 84 -7.04 15.17 5.19
C LEU A 84 -6.45 16.58 5.29
N ARG A 85 -5.12 16.71 5.27
CA ARG A 85 -4.44 18.02 5.25
C ARG A 85 -4.80 18.84 4.00
N ALA A 86 -4.99 18.20 2.87
CA ALA A 86 -5.43 18.81 1.61
C ALA A 86 -6.94 19.08 1.55
N GLY A 87 -7.71 18.68 2.57
CA GLY A 87 -9.17 18.80 2.59
C GLY A 87 -9.91 17.74 1.78
N ASP A 88 -9.22 16.72 1.28
CA ASP A 88 -9.81 15.61 0.50
C ASP A 88 -10.23 14.44 1.40
N TYR A 89 -11.34 14.63 2.11
CA TYR A 89 -11.93 13.61 2.98
C TYR A 89 -12.39 12.37 2.20
N ARG A 90 -12.76 12.54 0.92
CA ARG A 90 -13.23 11.43 0.07
C ARG A 90 -12.09 10.47 -0.22
N MET A 91 -10.92 11.00 -0.58
CA MET A 91 -9.73 10.20 -0.77
C MET A 91 -9.35 9.47 0.52
N ALA A 92 -9.31 10.15 1.66
CA ALA A 92 -9.00 9.50 2.94
C ALA A 92 -9.97 8.35 3.29
N LEU A 93 -11.27 8.51 3.00
CA LEU A 93 -12.28 7.45 3.18
C LEU A 93 -12.05 6.26 2.25
N LEU A 94 -11.64 6.49 1.00
CA LEU A 94 -11.36 5.44 0.02
C LEU A 94 -10.14 4.59 0.40
N GLU A 95 -9.22 5.11 1.20
CA GLU A 95 -8.04 4.40 1.69
C GLU A 95 -8.33 3.46 2.88
N ILE A 96 -9.47 3.62 3.57
CA ILE A 96 -9.82 2.81 4.77
C ILE A 96 -9.87 1.30 4.47
N PRO A 97 -10.52 0.83 3.38
CA PRO A 97 -10.48 -0.59 3.02
C PRO A 97 -9.06 -1.10 2.77
N PHE A 98 -8.20 -0.27 2.18
CA PHE A 98 -6.80 -0.63 1.93
C PHE A 98 -6.00 -0.72 3.23
N LEU A 99 -6.25 0.16 4.20
CA LEU A 99 -5.65 0.07 5.54
C LEU A 99 -6.10 -1.18 6.30
N ALA A 100 -7.36 -1.59 6.12
CA ALA A 100 -7.90 -2.77 6.80
C ALA A 100 -7.16 -4.06 6.38
N ILE A 101 -6.73 -4.18 5.12
CA ILE A 101 -6.05 -5.37 4.59
C ILE A 101 -4.77 -5.73 5.36
N PRO A 102 -3.73 -4.86 5.48
CA PRO A 102 -2.51 -5.20 6.20
C PRO A 102 -2.75 -5.43 7.69
N LEU A 103 -3.70 -4.72 8.31
CA LEU A 103 -4.06 -4.94 9.71
C LEU A 103 -4.72 -6.29 9.94
N VAL A 104 -5.64 -6.69 9.06
CA VAL A 104 -6.27 -8.01 9.07
C VAL A 104 -5.23 -9.10 8.81
N LEU A 105 -4.30 -8.91 7.87
CA LEU A 105 -3.22 -9.85 7.60
C LEU A 105 -2.31 -10.05 8.82
N ILE A 106 -1.96 -8.97 9.53
CA ILE A 106 -1.24 -9.04 10.80
C ILE A 106 -2.04 -9.82 11.85
N ALA A 107 -3.34 -9.51 12.01
CA ALA A 107 -4.20 -10.16 13.00
C ALA A 107 -4.40 -11.66 12.72
N LEU A 108 -4.51 -12.04 11.44
CA LEU A 108 -4.72 -13.43 11.02
C LEU A 108 -3.47 -14.31 11.17
N LYS A 109 -2.27 -13.71 11.32
CA LYS A 109 -0.98 -14.44 11.40
C LYS A 109 -0.83 -15.52 10.32
N TYR A 110 -1.37 -15.28 9.12
CA TYR A 110 -1.43 -16.24 8.02
C TYR A 110 -0.81 -15.61 6.77
N PRO A 111 -0.06 -16.34 5.91
CA PRO A 111 0.15 -17.81 5.81
C PRO A 111 1.13 -18.42 6.78
N PHE A 112 1.89 -17.58 7.46
CA PHE A 112 3.00 -18.02 8.26
C PHE A 112 2.54 -18.19 9.70
N LYS A 113 2.26 -19.45 10.08
CA LYS A 113 2.05 -19.79 11.49
C LYS A 113 3.35 -19.51 12.24
N PHE A 114 3.37 -18.42 13.01
CA PHE A 114 4.35 -18.19 14.07
C PHE A 114 3.80 -18.74 15.38
#